data_AF-A0A3R6NCU0-F1
#
_entry.id   AF-A0A3R6NCU0-F1
#
_cell.length_a   1.000
_cell.length_b   1.000
_cell.length_c   1.000
_cell.angle_alpha   90.00
_cell.angle_beta   90.00
_cell.angle_gamma   90.00
#
_symmetry.space_group_name_H-M   'P 1'
#
loop_
_entity.id
_entity.type
_entity.pdbx_description
1 polymer ?
#
loop_
_entity_poly.entity_id
_entity_poly.type
_entity_poly.pdbx_seq_one_letter_code
_entity_poly.pdbx_strand_id
1 'polypeptide(L)' 'MHDYEIFIEEINPCGGEKHSQKTLIEAEAASPEAYVKENGRYPILETTTTDKGDVVIVTGDNQGTFVRYTFTE' A
#
# COMPACT_ATOMS: atom_id res chain seq x y z
N MET A 1 17.45 -5.98 4.49
CA MET A 1 16.72 -4.73 4.26
C MET A 1 16.90 -4.40 2.80
N HIS A 2 15.82 -4.00 2.17
CA HIS A 2 15.76 -3.66 0.74
C HIS A 2 15.18 -2.26 0.63
N ASP A 3 15.73 -1.48 -0.29
CA ASP A 3 15.16 -0.22 -0.72
C ASP A 3 13.97 -0.51 -1.64
N TYR A 4 12.80 0.03 -1.31
CA TYR A 4 11.62 -0.10 -2.13
C TYR A 4 11.18 1.27 -2.64
N GLU A 5 10.80 1.33 -3.91
CA GLU A 5 9.92 2.37 -4.41
C GLU A 5 8.48 1.98 -4.07
N ILE A 6 7.82 2.77 -3.21
CA ILE A 6 6.49 2.49 -2.68
C ILE A 6 5.49 3.48 -3.24
N PHE A 7 4.54 2.98 -4.02
CA PHE A 7 3.39 3.74 -4.47
C PHE A 7 2.20 3.52 -3.52
N ILE A 8 1.75 4.58 -2.87
CA ILE A 8 0.65 4.57 -1.90
C ILE A 8 -0.55 5.27 -2.52
N GLU A 9 -1.68 4.58 -2.56
CA GLU A 9 -2.96 5.13 -3.04
C GLU A 9 -4.03 5.02 -1.95
N GLU A 10 -4.45 6.17 -1.42
CA GLU A 10 -5.57 6.27 -0.47
C GLU A 10 -6.90 6.42 -1.23
N ILE A 11 -7.82 5.48 -1.02
CA ILE A 11 -9.13 5.41 -1.64
C ILE A 11 -10.18 5.61 -0.55
N ASN A 12 -10.79 6.79 -0.53
CA ASN A 12 -11.80 7.16 0.48
C ASN A 12 -13.22 6.82 0.00
N PRO A 13 -14.12 6.38 0.90
CA PRO A 13 -15.46 5.91 0.57
C PRO A 13 -16.35 7.00 -0.08
N CYS A 14 -16.06 8.26 0.19
CA CYS A 14 -16.83 9.42 -0.27
C CYS A 14 -16.32 10.06 -1.58
N GLY A 15 -15.23 9.55 -2.17
CA GLY A 15 -14.50 10.25 -3.23
C GLY A 15 -14.51 9.62 -4.62
N GLY A 16 -14.80 8.32 -4.73
CA GLY A 16 -14.53 7.54 -5.95
C GLY A 16 -13.06 7.64 -6.39
N GLU A 17 -12.72 7.10 -7.56
CA GLU A 17 -11.36 7.14 -8.10
C GLU A 17 -10.83 8.59 -8.30
N LYS A 18 -11.76 9.54 -8.47
CA LYS A 18 -11.49 10.98 -8.72
C LYS A 18 -10.88 11.73 -7.53
N HIS A 19 -10.93 11.17 -6.31
CA HIS A 19 -10.35 11.75 -5.10
C HIS A 19 -9.35 10.78 -4.42
N SER A 20 -8.73 9.89 -5.19
CA SER A 20 -7.62 9.09 -4.68
C SER A 20 -6.38 9.97 -4.47
N GLN A 21 -5.81 9.96 -3.26
CA GLN A 21 -4.50 10.58 -3.02
C GLN A 21 -3.42 9.56 -3.33
N LYS A 22 -2.54 9.90 -4.27
CA LYS A 22 -1.43 9.06 -4.73
C LYS A 22 -0.13 9.68 -4.25
N THR A 23 0.74 8.88 -3.66
CA THR A 23 2.05 9.31 -3.20
C THR A 23 3.08 8.27 -3.57
N LEU A 24 4.23 8.70 -4.06
CA LEU A 24 5.38 7.86 -4.35
C LEU A 24 6.48 8.23 -3.34
N ILE A 25 7.03 7.23 -2.67
CA ILE A 25 8.12 7.39 -1.72
C ILE A 25 9.16 6.30 -1.91
N GLU A 26 10.37 6.54 -1.43
CA GLU A 26 11.43 5.53 -1.33
C GLU A 26 11.65 5.25 0.16
N ALA A 27 11.69 3.96 0.54
CA ALA A 27 11.93 3.57 1.91
C ALA A 27 12.66 2.23 2.02
N GLU A 28 13.57 2.14 2.99
CA GLU A 28 14.25 0.91 3.36
C GLU A 28 13.36 0.10 4.32
N ALA A 29 13.07 -1.16 3.96
CA ALA A 29 12.26 -2.04 4.80
C ALA A 29 12.80 -3.48 4.83
N ALA A 30 12.44 -4.22 5.89
CA ALA A 30 12.76 -5.65 5.96
C ALA A 30 11.92 -6.49 4.99
N SER A 31 10.68 -6.06 4.76
CA SER A 31 9.76 -6.59 3.74
C SER A 31 8.59 -5.61 3.52
N PRO A 32 7.84 -5.73 2.41
CA PRO A 32 6.62 -4.95 2.19
C PRO A 32 5.63 -5.02 3.35
N GLU A 33 5.40 -6.22 3.90
CA GLU A 33 4.49 -6.42 5.04
C GLU A 33 5.00 -5.77 6.32
N ALA A 34 6.32 -5.77 6.57
CA ALA A 34 6.91 -5.12 7.73
C ALA A 34 6.69 -3.61 7.65
N TYR A 35 6.96 -3.00 6.48
CA TYR A 35 6.70 -1.58 6.26
C TYR A 35 5.25 -1.21 6.54
N VAL A 36 4.29 -1.98 6.00
CA VAL A 36 2.86 -1.71 6.21
C VAL A 36 2.44 -1.93 7.66
N LYS A 37 3.01 -2.90 8.38
CA LYS A 37 2.72 -3.08 9.81
C LYS A 37 3.24 -1.93 10.68
N GLU A 38 4.37 -1.33 10.31
CA GLU A 38 5.00 -0.24 11.05
C GLU A 38 4.40 1.14 10.71
N ASN A 39 4.04 1.36 9.44
CA ASN A 39 3.63 2.67 8.92
C ASN A 39 2.15 2.74 8.51
N GLY A 40 1.50 1.60 8.29
CA GLY A 40 0.11 1.52 7.85
C GLY A 40 -0.87 1.94 8.95
N ARG A 41 -1.94 2.61 8.55
CA ARG A 41 -3.01 3.05 9.47
C ARG A 41 -4.07 2.00 9.75
N TYR A 42 -4.20 1.03 8.85
CA TYR A 42 -5.27 0.05 8.82
C TYR A 42 -4.72 -1.38 8.77
N PRO A 43 -5.49 -2.39 9.22
CA PRO A 43 -5.08 -3.78 9.09
C PRO A 43 -4.92 -4.17 7.62
N ILE A 44 -3.98 -5.10 7.37
CA ILE A 44 -3.79 -5.73 6.07
C ILE A 44 -5.00 -6.61 5.77
N LEU A 45 -5.60 -6.41 4.61
CA LEU A 45 -6.74 -7.16 4.09
C LEU A 45 -6.28 -8.19 3.04
N GLU A 46 -5.36 -7.78 2.16
CA GLU A 46 -4.87 -8.62 1.06
C GLU A 46 -3.40 -8.33 0.77
N THR A 47 -2.67 -9.34 0.32
CA THR A 47 -1.31 -9.22 -0.20
C THR A 47 -1.17 -10.11 -1.42
N THR A 48 -0.74 -9.51 -2.54
CA THR A 48 -0.65 -10.17 -3.84
C THR A 48 0.66 -9.77 -4.50
N THR A 49 1.30 -10.70 -5.21
CA THR A 49 2.50 -10.43 -6.01
C THR A 49 2.11 -10.40 -7.49
N THR A 50 2.57 -9.39 -8.23
CA THR A 50 2.32 -9.28 -9.67
C THR A 50 3.27 -10.20 -10.46
N ASP A 51 2.96 -10.45 -11.74
CA ASP A 51 3.87 -11.20 -12.64
C ASP A 51 5.26 -10.55 -12.81
N LYS A 52 5.38 -9.26 -12.45
CA LYS A 52 6.65 -8.52 -12.50
C LYS A 52 7.48 -8.67 -11.22
N GLY A 53 6.91 -9.25 -10.17
CA GLY A 53 7.52 -9.36 -8.85
C GLY A 53 7.12 -8.24 -7.87
N ASP A 54 6.36 -7.25 -8.32
CA ASP A 54 5.89 -6.17 -7.44
C ASP A 54 4.96 -6.74 -6.37
N VAL A 55 5.07 -6.25 -5.14
CA VAL A 55 4.19 -6.67 -4.04
C VAL A 55 3.13 -5.61 -3.82
N VAL A 56 1.86 -6.00 -3.94
CA VAL A 56 0.70 -5.16 -3.70
C VAL A 56 0.05 -5.55 -2.39
N ILE A 57 -0.04 -4.61 -1.45
CA ILE A 57 -0.70 -4.79 -0.16
C ILE A 57 -1.89 -3.85 -0.06
N VAL A 58 -3.06 -4.40 0.25
CA VAL A 58 -4.28 -3.62 0.49
C VAL A 58 -4.58 -3.61 1.98
N THR A 59 -4.76 -2.42 2.54
CA THR A 59 -5.23 -2.22 3.91
C THR A 59 -6.57 -1.49 3.90
N GLY A 60 -7.34 -1.58 4.97
CA GLY A 60 -8.60 -0.85 5.07
C GLY A 60 -9.32 -0.98 6.40
N ASP A 61 -10.31 -0.11 6.60
CA ASP A 61 -11.10 0.00 7.84
C ASP A 61 -12.36 -0.89 7.87
N ASN A 62 -12.62 -1.63 6.79
CA ASN A 62 -13.87 -2.36 6.54
C ASN A 62 -15.14 -1.48 6.48
N GLN A 63 -14.99 -0.15 6.42
CA GLN A 63 -16.06 0.84 6.27
C GLN A 63 -16.02 1.57 4.92
N GLY A 64 -15.12 1.14 4.03
CA GLY A 64 -14.99 1.62 2.66
C GLY A 64 -13.77 2.50 2.42
N THR A 65 -12.91 2.69 3.43
CA THR A 65 -11.58 3.30 3.26
C THR A 65 -10.56 2.22 2.98
N PHE A 66 -9.82 2.38 1.88
CA PHE A 66 -8.74 1.47 1.49
C PHE A 66 -7.46 2.24 1.24
N VAL A 67 -6.33 1.63 1.57
CA VAL A 67 -5.00 2.12 1.16
C VAL A 67 -4.28 0.99 0.47
N ARG A 68 -3.91 1.21 -0.79
CA ARG A 68 -3.14 0.27 -1.60
C ARG A 68 -1.68 0.71 -1.63
N TYR A 69 -0.79 -0.19 -1.25
CA TYR A 69 0.65 -0.04 -1.35
C TYR A 69 1.15 -0.95 -2.48
N THR A 70 1.94 -0.41 -3.39
CA THR A 70 2.68 -1.20 -4.39
C THR A 70 4.16 -1.00 -4.13
N PHE A 71 4.88 -2.10 -3.89
CA PHE A 71 6.31 -2.13 -3.63
C PHE A 71 7.03 -2.68 -4.86
N THR A 72 8.02 -1.93 -5.31
CA THR A 72 8.94 -2.30 -6.40
C THR A 72 10.37 -2.26 -5.85
N GLU A 73 11.19 -3.26 -6.17
CA GLU A 73 12.65 -3.27 -5.92
C GLU A 73 13.44 -2.75 -7.13
#